data_AF-A0AAE0XV45-F1
#
_entry.id   AF-A0AAE0XV45-F1
#
_cell.length_a   1.000
_cell.length_b   1.000
_cell.length_c   1.000
_cell.angle_alpha   90.00
_cell.angle_beta   90.00
_cell.angle_gamma   90.00
#
_symmetry.space_group_name_H-M   'P 1'
#
loop_
_entity.id
_entity.type
_entity.pdbx_description
1 polymer ?
#
loop_
_entity_poly.entity_id
_entity_poly.type
_entity_poly.pdbx_seq_one_letter_code
_entity_poly.pdbx_strand_id
1 'polypeptide(L)'
;MTCDGACKWQKVMDDEMCALEENDTFELTTLPPGRKAVGGRRVFNVKSNPNGEETYKTRYVAKGFSQILDIDFQETFLPTARITSVRTLVQCAVQNGQMVHQMDVKTAYLNAPIDCELYVEQPEGYVKTNEQGEKLVWKLRKSLYHGLKQSGRNWNNLLHSHLIADGFTQLLVDTCVYVKNSHDENEMCIVLVWVDDIVLVTKSEVAMTNMKKSLSKHFHMKDLGPISWFLGIEFEHEKDSISMGQAQYINKL
;
A
#
# COMPACT_ATOMS: atom_id res chain seq x y z
N MET A 1 27.68 -10.46 22.65
CA MET A 1 26.47 -9.79 22.12
C MET A 1 25.32 -10.76 22.30
N THR A 2 24.36 -10.41 23.13
CA THR A 2 23.28 -11.28 23.59
C THR A 2 22.33 -11.67 22.46
N CYS A 3 22.00 -12.96 22.43
CA CYS A 3 21.45 -13.71 21.31
C CYS A 3 19.97 -13.39 20.98
N ASP A 4 19.27 -12.65 21.84
CA ASP A 4 17.82 -12.44 21.73
C ASP A 4 17.41 -11.45 20.63
N GLY A 5 18.23 -10.42 20.38
CA GLY A 5 17.95 -9.44 19.32
C GLY A 5 18.18 -10.00 17.92
N ALA A 6 19.22 -10.83 17.75
CA ALA A 6 19.58 -11.42 16.46
C ALA A 6 18.52 -12.43 15.97
N CYS A 7 17.98 -13.25 16.88
CA CYS A 7 16.92 -14.22 16.56
C CYS A 7 15.63 -13.52 16.08
N LYS A 8 15.25 -12.40 16.73
CA LYS A 8 14.08 -11.61 16.33
C LYS A 8 14.26 -11.00 14.93
N TRP A 9 15.45 -10.46 14.62
CA TRP A 9 15.73 -9.93 13.28
C TRP A 9 15.76 -11.02 12.21
N GLN A 10 16.33 -12.19 12.50
CA GLN A 10 16.37 -13.32 11.57
C GLN A 10 14.96 -13.76 11.19
N LYS A 11 14.08 -13.93 12.17
CA LYS A 11 12.68 -14.32 11.92
C LYS A 11 11.97 -13.34 10.99
N VAL A 12 12.10 -12.03 11.23
CA VAL A 12 11.46 -11.01 10.38
C VAL A 12 12.09 -10.96 8.98
N MET A 13 13.38 -11.30 8.85
CA MET A 13 14.04 -11.42 7.54
C MET A 13 13.51 -12.61 6.75
N ASP A 14 13.30 -13.74 7.40
CA ASP A 14 12.72 -14.93 6.80
C ASP A 14 11.25 -14.70 6.44
N ASP A 15 10.46 -14.06 7.32
CA ASP A 15 9.07 -13.70 7.04
C ASP A 15 8.92 -12.78 5.82
N GLU A 16 9.82 -11.80 5.65
CA GLU A 16 9.83 -10.91 4.47
C GLU A 16 10.19 -11.68 3.19
N MET A 17 11.16 -12.60 3.26
CA MET A 17 11.53 -13.43 2.13
C MET A 17 10.39 -14.37 1.72
N CYS A 18 9.76 -15.03 2.69
CA CYS A 18 8.56 -15.84 2.47
C CYS A 18 7.45 -15.00 1.82
N ALA A 19 7.20 -13.78 2.29
CA ALA A 19 6.18 -12.91 1.69
C ALA A 19 6.51 -12.55 0.22
N LEU A 20 7.78 -12.32 -0.12
CA LEU A 20 8.18 -12.03 -1.51
C LEU A 20 8.00 -13.26 -2.42
N GLU A 21 8.31 -14.45 -1.90
CA GLU A 21 8.15 -15.74 -2.60
C GLU A 21 6.67 -16.12 -2.76
N GLU A 22 5.87 -16.03 -1.70
CA GLU A 22 4.41 -16.28 -1.72
C GLU A 22 3.67 -15.37 -2.70
N ASN A 23 4.17 -14.14 -2.91
CA ASN A 23 3.60 -13.20 -3.86
C ASN A 23 4.15 -13.34 -5.27
N ASP A 24 4.99 -14.33 -5.58
CA ASP A 24 5.66 -14.51 -6.88
C ASP A 24 6.31 -13.20 -7.37
N THR A 25 6.93 -12.46 -6.46
CA THR A 25 7.39 -11.09 -6.72
C THR A 25 8.54 -11.04 -7.73
N PHE A 26 9.39 -12.07 -7.71
CA PHE A 26 10.61 -12.14 -8.51
C PHE A 26 10.85 -13.54 -9.08
N GLU A 27 11.65 -13.59 -10.14
CA GLU A 27 12.20 -14.80 -10.73
C GLU A 27 13.72 -14.71 -10.74
N LEU A 28 14.40 -15.81 -10.41
CA LEU A 28 15.85 -15.89 -10.45
C LEU A 28 16.33 -16.12 -11.88
N THR A 29 17.16 -15.23 -12.39
CA THR A 29 17.71 -15.34 -13.74
C THR A 29 19.12 -14.77 -13.82
N THR A 30 19.85 -15.10 -14.89
CA THR A 30 21.14 -14.47 -15.19
C THR A 30 20.89 -13.09 -15.77
N LEU A 31 21.79 -12.15 -15.48
CA LEU A 31 21.68 -10.79 -16.02
C LEU A 31 21.95 -10.83 -17.53
N PRO A 32 21.02 -10.36 -18.39
CA PRO A 32 21.26 -10.35 -19.84
C PRO A 32 22.43 -9.45 -20.21
N PRO A 33 23.14 -9.75 -21.31
CA PRO A 33 24.21 -8.89 -21.80
C PRO A 33 23.69 -7.46 -22.09
N GLY A 34 24.38 -6.45 -21.59
CA GLY A 34 24.03 -5.05 -21.82
C GLY A 34 22.97 -4.46 -20.89
N ARG A 35 22.40 -5.25 -19.96
CA ARG A 35 21.54 -4.74 -18.88
C ARG A 35 22.33 -4.53 -17.59
N LYS A 36 21.88 -3.59 -16.77
CA LYS A 36 22.44 -3.34 -15.43
C LYS A 36 21.38 -3.63 -14.38
N ALA A 37 21.74 -4.39 -13.35
CA ALA A 37 20.84 -4.62 -12.23
C ALA A 37 20.74 -3.34 -11.36
N VAL A 38 19.53 -3.03 -10.92
CA VAL A 38 19.27 -2.04 -9.89
C VAL A 38 19.77 -2.61 -8.57
N GLY A 39 20.62 -1.86 -7.86
CA GLY A 39 21.09 -2.34 -6.57
C GLY A 39 19.95 -2.40 -5.56
N GLY A 40 20.05 -3.27 -4.57
CA GLY A 40 19.08 -3.32 -3.47
C GLY A 40 19.71 -3.04 -2.12
N ARG A 41 18.86 -2.81 -1.13
CA ARG A 41 19.26 -2.63 0.27
C ARG A 41 18.17 -3.14 1.19
N ARG A 42 18.55 -3.77 2.30
CA ARG A 42 17.64 -4.11 3.38
C ARG A 42 17.55 -2.94 4.37
N VAL A 43 16.33 -2.55 4.73
CA VAL A 43 16.04 -1.48 5.69
C VAL A 43 15.43 -2.09 6.94
N PHE A 44 16.01 -1.77 8.08
CA PHE A 44 15.56 -2.21 9.40
C PHE A 44 14.86 -1.06 10.11
N ASN A 45 13.73 -1.36 10.74
CA ASN A 45 12.96 -0.40 11.50
C ASN A 45 12.40 -1.06 12.77
N VAL A 46 12.45 -0.35 13.89
CA VAL A 46 11.85 -0.76 15.16
C VAL A 46 10.71 0.19 15.44
N LYS A 47 9.49 -0.33 15.56
CA LYS A 47 8.30 0.44 15.91
C LYS A 47 7.96 0.20 17.37
N SER A 48 7.84 1.28 18.14
CA SER A 48 7.26 1.21 19.49
C SER A 48 5.74 1.25 19.38
N ASN A 49 5.09 0.22 19.88
CA ASN A 49 3.63 0.19 20.00
C ASN A 49 3.19 1.11 21.15
N PRO A 50 1.92 1.58 21.16
CA PRO A 50 1.38 2.37 22.27
C PRO A 50 1.52 1.70 23.65
N ASN A 51 1.57 0.37 23.67
CA ASN A 51 1.73 -0.45 24.89
C ASN A 51 3.20 -0.53 25.37
N GLY A 52 4.14 0.12 24.69
CA GLY A 52 5.57 0.07 24.99
C GLY A 52 6.32 -1.12 24.38
N GLU A 53 5.63 -2.05 23.71
CA GLU A 53 6.25 -3.19 23.04
C GLU A 53 6.95 -2.78 21.73
N GLU A 54 8.16 -3.29 21.52
CA GLU A 54 8.91 -3.08 20.27
C GLU A 54 8.57 -4.14 19.23
N THR A 55 8.08 -3.69 18.07
CA THR A 55 7.88 -4.51 16.89
C THR A 55 9.01 -4.29 15.89
N TYR A 56 9.65 -5.38 15.49
CA TYR A 56 10.76 -5.37 14.54
C TYR A 56 10.22 -5.52 13.12
N LYS A 57 10.66 -4.67 12.20
CA LYS A 57 10.27 -4.72 10.79
C LYS A 57 11.48 -4.58 9.89
N THR A 58 11.64 -5.50 8.96
CA THR A 58 12.64 -5.40 7.89
C THR A 58 11.95 -5.38 6.55
N ARG A 59 12.56 -4.72 5.56
CA ARG A 59 12.06 -4.67 4.18
C ARG A 59 13.20 -4.69 3.20
N TYR A 60 13.03 -5.40 2.08
CA TYR A 60 13.95 -5.29 0.96
C TYR A 60 13.52 -4.17 0.01
N VAL A 61 14.46 -3.28 -0.32
CA VAL A 61 14.21 -2.02 -1.03
C VAL A 61 15.13 -1.93 -2.24
N ALA A 62 14.56 -1.67 -3.41
CA ALA A 62 15.36 -1.37 -4.60
C ALA A 62 15.96 0.05 -4.49
N LYS A 63 17.16 0.27 -5.01
CA LYS A 63 17.78 1.60 -5.07
C LYS A 63 17.20 2.37 -6.25
N GLY A 64 15.96 2.83 -6.14
CA GLY A 64 15.27 3.56 -7.22
C GLY A 64 15.99 4.75 -7.81
N PHE A 65 16.84 5.41 -7.02
CA PHE A 65 17.65 6.51 -7.51
C PHE A 65 18.63 6.09 -8.62
N SER A 66 18.98 4.79 -8.72
CA SER A 66 19.80 4.26 -9.82
C SER A 66 18.98 3.83 -11.03
N GLN A 67 17.65 3.96 -11.02
CA GLN A 67 16.81 3.67 -12.19
C GLN A 67 16.94 4.76 -13.25
N ILE A 68 16.99 4.34 -14.51
CA ILE A 68 17.13 5.19 -15.69
C ILE A 68 15.76 5.35 -16.37
N LEU A 69 15.36 6.59 -16.63
CA LEU A 69 14.14 6.91 -17.40
C LEU A 69 14.23 6.30 -18.81
N ASP A 70 13.11 5.80 -19.33
CA ASP A 70 12.95 5.11 -20.63
C ASP A 70 13.63 3.73 -20.73
N ILE A 71 14.34 3.29 -19.69
CA ILE A 71 14.93 1.95 -19.60
C ILE A 71 14.26 1.14 -18.48
N ASP A 72 14.21 1.71 -17.28
CA ASP A 72 13.76 1.05 -16.04
C ASP A 72 12.39 1.53 -15.56
N PHE A 73 11.88 2.62 -16.13
CA PHE A 73 10.53 3.16 -15.92
C PHE A 73 10.24 4.25 -16.97
N GLN A 74 8.95 4.46 -17.27
CA GLN A 74 8.51 5.54 -18.16
C GLN A 74 7.77 6.64 -17.41
N GLU A 75 6.87 6.27 -16.50
CA GLU A 75 6.04 7.22 -15.77
C GLU A 75 5.93 6.85 -14.30
N THR A 76 5.85 7.87 -13.44
CA THR A 76 5.92 7.70 -11.97
C THR A 76 4.78 8.36 -11.23
N PHE A 77 3.89 9.04 -11.95
CA PHE A 77 2.84 9.85 -11.33
C PHE A 77 1.84 8.97 -10.57
N LEU A 78 1.64 9.29 -9.31
CA LEU A 78 0.62 8.70 -8.43
C LEU A 78 -0.25 9.84 -7.87
N PRO A 79 -1.58 9.78 -8.06
CA PRO A 79 -2.46 10.77 -7.46
C PRO A 79 -2.46 10.64 -5.93
N THR A 80 -2.62 11.78 -5.28
CA THR A 80 -2.45 11.95 -3.83
C THR A 80 -3.71 12.64 -3.33
N ALA A 81 -4.49 11.98 -2.47
CA ALA A 81 -5.78 12.49 -2.03
C ALA A 81 -5.62 13.84 -1.31
N ARG A 82 -6.45 14.82 -1.67
CA ARG A 82 -6.35 16.13 -1.05
C ARG A 82 -6.97 16.10 0.33
N ILE A 83 -6.31 16.73 1.29
CA ILE A 83 -6.87 16.85 2.65
C ILE A 83 -8.21 17.59 2.67
N THR A 84 -8.41 18.52 1.73
CA THR A 84 -9.71 19.18 1.53
C THR A 84 -10.79 18.18 1.16
N SER A 85 -10.51 17.24 0.24
CA SER A 85 -11.43 16.18 -0.15
C SER A 85 -11.77 15.27 1.02
N VAL A 86 -10.78 14.90 1.84
CA VAL A 86 -11.00 14.10 3.06
C VAL A 86 -11.94 14.82 4.02
N ARG A 87 -11.67 16.09 4.33
CA ARG A 87 -12.50 16.90 5.23
C ARG A 87 -13.92 17.08 4.71
N THR A 88 -14.06 17.41 3.42
CA THR A 88 -15.37 17.56 2.78
C THR A 88 -16.14 16.25 2.79
N LEU A 89 -15.50 15.12 2.48
CA LEU A 89 -16.12 13.81 2.46
C LEU A 89 -16.62 13.40 3.86
N VAL A 90 -15.81 13.59 4.90
CA VAL A 90 -16.24 13.31 6.28
C VAL A 90 -17.37 14.25 6.72
N GLN A 91 -17.29 15.54 6.39
CA GLN A 91 -18.35 16.50 6.69
C GLN A 91 -19.67 16.12 6.02
N CYS A 92 -19.65 15.79 4.72
CA CYS A 92 -20.83 15.31 4.00
C CYS A 92 -21.37 14.01 4.58
N ALA A 93 -20.49 13.09 4.99
CA ALA A 93 -20.90 11.83 5.60
C ALA A 93 -21.69 12.08 6.90
N VAL A 94 -21.18 12.96 7.78
CA VAL A 94 -21.89 13.32 9.03
C VAL A 94 -23.24 13.97 8.72
N GLN A 95 -23.30 14.93 7.79
CA GLN A 95 -24.54 15.63 7.44
C GLN A 95 -25.63 14.68 6.88
N ASN A 96 -25.22 13.64 6.17
CA ASN A 96 -26.13 12.69 5.54
C ASN A 96 -26.38 11.43 6.40
N GLY A 97 -25.82 11.36 7.61
CA GLY A 97 -25.90 10.18 8.47
C GLY A 97 -25.26 8.93 7.86
N GLN A 98 -24.18 9.10 7.10
CA GLN A 98 -23.42 8.02 6.47
C GLN A 98 -22.33 7.50 7.40
N MET A 99 -22.03 6.21 7.31
CA MET A 99 -20.93 5.59 8.03
C MET A 99 -19.62 5.81 7.28
N VAL A 100 -18.55 6.11 8.01
CA VAL A 100 -17.19 6.26 7.46
C VAL A 100 -16.29 5.19 8.06
N HIS A 101 -15.86 4.25 7.22
CA HIS A 101 -14.96 3.16 7.62
C HIS A 101 -13.62 3.27 6.92
N GLN A 102 -12.60 2.67 7.52
CA GLN A 102 -11.26 2.59 6.97
C GLN A 102 -10.85 1.13 6.80
N MET A 103 -10.19 0.84 5.68
CA MET A 103 -9.49 -0.41 5.43
C MET A 103 -8.05 -0.13 5.04
N ASP A 104 -7.16 -1.05 5.39
CA ASP A 104 -5.74 -1.02 5.01
C ASP A 104 -5.43 -2.21 4.11
N VAL A 105 -4.74 -1.96 3.00
CA VAL A 105 -4.32 -3.01 2.05
C VAL A 105 -2.96 -3.53 2.49
N LYS A 106 -2.91 -4.80 2.90
CA LYS A 106 -1.64 -5.44 3.22
C LYS A 106 -0.81 -5.55 1.93
N THR A 107 0.44 -5.09 2.01
CA THR A 107 1.44 -5.20 0.94
C THR A 107 0.95 -4.65 -0.42
N ALA A 108 0.22 -3.52 -0.41
CA ALA A 108 -0.38 -2.89 -1.60
C ALA A 108 0.46 -2.97 -2.89
N TYR A 109 1.71 -2.49 -2.86
CA TYR A 109 2.59 -2.50 -4.04
C TYR A 109 2.98 -3.89 -4.55
N LEU A 110 3.14 -4.88 -3.66
CA LEU A 110 3.52 -6.24 -4.04
C LEU A 110 2.40 -6.95 -4.82
N ASN A 111 1.17 -6.44 -4.80
CA ASN A 111 0.08 -6.98 -5.61
C ASN A 111 0.15 -6.51 -7.06
N ALA A 112 0.82 -5.39 -7.34
CA ALA A 112 0.81 -4.76 -8.65
C ALA A 112 1.87 -5.36 -9.57
N PRO A 113 1.51 -5.80 -10.79
CA PRO A 113 2.51 -6.25 -11.77
C PRO A 113 3.45 -5.09 -12.10
N ILE A 114 4.69 -5.42 -12.45
CA ILE A 114 5.61 -4.41 -12.99
C ILE A 114 5.30 -4.17 -14.47
N ASP A 115 5.38 -2.92 -14.88
CA ASP A 115 5.11 -2.42 -16.23
C ASP A 115 6.33 -2.52 -17.17
N CYS A 116 7.51 -2.80 -16.62
CA CYS A 116 8.76 -2.89 -17.36
C CYS A 116 9.63 -4.07 -16.90
N GLU A 117 10.50 -4.57 -17.79
CA GLU A 117 11.48 -5.59 -17.43
C GLU A 117 12.60 -4.96 -16.58
N LEU A 118 12.59 -5.27 -15.27
CA LEU A 118 13.53 -4.73 -14.30
C LEU A 118 14.26 -5.83 -13.55
N TYR A 119 15.57 -5.68 -13.41
CA TYR A 119 16.44 -6.60 -12.69
C TYR A 119 16.96 -5.93 -11.42
N VAL A 120 16.89 -6.63 -10.29
CA VAL A 120 17.40 -6.17 -9.00
C VAL A 120 18.46 -7.15 -8.50
N GLU A 121 19.47 -6.64 -7.81
CA GLU A 121 20.41 -7.47 -7.07
C GLU A 121 19.67 -8.31 -6.00
N GLN A 122 20.30 -9.38 -5.51
CA GLN A 122 19.72 -10.17 -4.43
C GLN A 122 20.01 -9.51 -3.06
N PRO A 123 19.19 -9.75 -2.03
CA PRO A 123 19.52 -9.33 -0.68
C PRO A 123 20.78 -10.01 -0.16
N GLU A 124 21.59 -9.25 0.56
CA GLU A 124 22.74 -9.79 1.29
C GLU A 124 22.29 -10.91 2.25
N GLY A 125 23.00 -12.04 2.22
CA GLY A 125 22.68 -13.24 3.00
C GLY A 125 21.76 -14.25 2.32
N TYR A 126 21.11 -13.91 1.20
CA TYR A 126 20.19 -14.79 0.46
C TYR A 126 20.62 -14.98 -1.01
N VAL A 127 21.90 -14.74 -1.31
CA VAL A 127 22.44 -14.78 -2.67
C VAL A 127 22.52 -16.22 -3.17
N LYS A 128 21.75 -16.53 -4.22
CA LYS A 128 21.83 -17.79 -4.96
C LYS A 128 22.72 -17.64 -6.20
N THR A 129 23.52 -18.66 -6.48
CA THR A 129 24.34 -18.77 -7.69
C THR A 129 23.79 -19.87 -8.60
N ASN A 130 24.05 -19.77 -9.90
CA ASN A 130 23.77 -20.86 -10.83
C ASN A 130 24.78 -22.01 -10.64
N GLU A 131 24.56 -23.11 -11.37
CA GLU A 131 25.46 -24.28 -11.39
C GLU A 131 26.89 -23.96 -11.85
N GLN A 132 27.08 -22.82 -12.53
CA GLN A 132 28.37 -22.32 -13.03
C GLN A 132 29.05 -21.35 -12.05
N GLY A 133 28.46 -21.08 -10.89
CA GLY A 133 29.00 -20.18 -9.86
C GLY A 133 28.75 -18.68 -10.11
N GLU A 134 27.97 -18.33 -11.13
CA GLU A 134 27.59 -16.94 -11.40
C GLU A 134 26.46 -16.48 -10.48
N LYS A 135 26.54 -15.22 -10.03
CA LYS A 135 25.50 -14.62 -9.20
C LYS A 135 24.24 -14.38 -10.03
N LEU A 136 23.12 -14.93 -9.58
CA LEU A 136 21.81 -14.64 -10.17
C LEU A 136 21.32 -13.26 -9.76
N VAL A 137 20.36 -12.73 -10.52
CA VAL A 137 19.63 -11.49 -10.22
C VAL A 137 18.14 -11.80 -10.14
N TRP A 138 17.39 -10.91 -9.49
CA TRP A 138 15.94 -10.96 -9.45
C TRP A 138 15.36 -10.22 -10.63
N LYS A 139 14.72 -10.93 -11.54
CA LYS A 139 13.81 -10.32 -12.52
C LYS A 139 12.47 -10.10 -11.83
N LEU A 140 12.06 -8.85 -11.69
CA LEU A 140 10.80 -8.54 -11.02
C LEU A 140 9.60 -8.89 -11.90
N ARG A 141 8.60 -9.52 -11.29
CA ARG A 141 7.27 -9.75 -11.88
C ARG A 141 6.25 -8.77 -11.29
N LYS A 142 6.41 -8.42 -10.02
CA LYS A 142 5.58 -7.45 -9.31
C LYS A 142 6.40 -6.29 -8.76
N SER A 143 5.73 -5.19 -8.50
CA SER A 143 6.33 -3.94 -8.06
C SER A 143 6.83 -4.07 -6.61
N LEU A 144 8.11 -3.78 -6.35
CA LEU A 144 8.65 -3.83 -4.99
C LEU A 144 8.15 -2.64 -4.16
N TYR A 145 7.81 -2.93 -2.90
CA TYR A 145 7.12 -2.02 -1.97
C TYR A 145 7.87 -0.73 -1.68
N HIS A 146 9.20 -0.73 -1.82
CA HIS A 146 10.02 0.45 -1.65
C HIS A 146 11.11 0.48 -2.70
N GLY A 147 11.35 1.68 -3.22
CA GLY A 147 12.50 1.94 -4.07
C GLY A 147 12.11 2.28 -5.48
N LEU A 148 11.28 1.48 -6.14
CA LEU A 148 10.96 1.75 -7.54
C LEU A 148 10.09 2.99 -7.68
N LYS A 149 10.44 3.85 -8.62
CA LYS A 149 9.75 5.12 -8.85
C LYS A 149 8.30 4.92 -9.31
N GLN A 150 7.98 3.78 -9.93
CA GLN A 150 6.68 3.49 -10.53
C GLN A 150 5.75 2.63 -9.68
N SER A 151 6.21 2.04 -8.55
CA SER A 151 5.40 1.12 -7.74
C SER A 151 4.07 1.72 -7.30
N GLY A 152 4.10 3.01 -6.94
CA GLY A 152 2.92 3.79 -6.59
C GLY A 152 1.85 3.79 -7.67
N ARG A 153 2.28 4.14 -8.89
CA ARG A 153 1.42 4.21 -10.07
C ARG A 153 0.86 2.84 -10.44
N ASN A 154 1.69 1.80 -10.46
CA ASN A 154 1.28 0.45 -10.84
C ASN A 154 0.18 -0.08 -9.91
N TRP A 155 0.33 0.17 -8.61
CA TRP A 155 -0.70 -0.15 -7.62
C TRP A 155 -2.00 0.63 -7.87
N ASN A 156 -1.91 1.95 -8.05
CA ASN A 156 -3.10 2.75 -8.28
C ASN A 156 -3.83 2.35 -9.57
N ASN A 157 -3.10 2.01 -10.64
CA ASN A 157 -3.70 1.55 -11.89
C ASN A 157 -4.43 0.21 -11.72
N LEU A 158 -3.85 -0.72 -10.94
CA LEU A 158 -4.49 -1.99 -10.61
C LEU A 158 -5.78 -1.75 -9.81
N LEU A 159 -5.71 -0.96 -8.74
CA LEU A 159 -6.86 -0.65 -7.89
C LEU A 159 -7.95 0.11 -8.67
N HIS A 160 -7.56 1.10 -9.48
CA HIS A 160 -8.46 1.84 -10.35
C HIS A 160 -9.22 0.89 -11.28
N SER A 161 -8.53 -0.02 -11.96
CA SER A 161 -9.16 -0.98 -12.87
C SER A 161 -10.21 -1.86 -12.17
N HIS A 162 -9.93 -2.29 -10.93
CA HIS A 162 -10.88 -3.06 -10.14
C HIS A 162 -12.09 -2.21 -9.69
N LEU A 163 -11.87 -0.97 -9.25
CA LEU A 163 -12.96 -0.08 -8.85
C LEU A 163 -13.88 0.26 -10.02
N ILE A 164 -13.32 0.53 -11.21
CA ILE A 164 -14.12 0.75 -12.42
C ILE A 164 -14.91 -0.51 -12.81
N ALA A 165 -14.29 -1.70 -12.73
CA ALA A 165 -14.98 -2.96 -13.01
C ALA A 165 -16.13 -3.25 -12.02
N ASP A 166 -15.99 -2.82 -10.76
CA ASP A 166 -17.03 -2.89 -9.74
C ASP A 166 -18.14 -1.84 -9.91
N GLY A 167 -18.03 -0.97 -10.94
CA GLY A 167 -19.02 0.03 -11.30
C GLY A 167 -18.86 1.38 -10.60
N PHE A 168 -17.69 1.66 -10.02
CA PHE A 168 -17.37 3.00 -9.53
C PHE A 168 -16.96 3.93 -10.68
N THR A 169 -17.19 5.23 -10.49
CA THR A 169 -16.72 6.29 -11.38
C THR A 169 -15.76 7.20 -10.62
N GLN A 170 -14.59 7.47 -11.20
CA GLN A 170 -13.61 8.38 -10.62
C GLN A 170 -14.06 9.85 -10.77
N LEU A 171 -13.90 10.66 -9.72
CA LEU A 171 -14.19 12.09 -9.79
C LEU A 171 -13.10 12.85 -10.57
N LEU A 172 -13.53 13.82 -11.38
CA LEU A 172 -12.62 14.70 -12.13
C LEU A 172 -11.89 15.70 -11.24
N VAL A 173 -12.49 16.09 -10.12
CA VAL A 173 -11.95 17.10 -9.19
C VAL A 173 -10.86 16.50 -8.30
N ASP A 174 -11.01 15.24 -7.92
CA ASP A 174 -10.02 14.48 -7.15
C ASP A 174 -10.01 13.03 -7.63
N THR A 175 -8.95 12.65 -8.32
CA THR A 175 -8.73 11.31 -8.88
C THR A 175 -8.58 10.21 -7.82
N CYS A 176 -8.41 10.58 -6.55
CA CYS A 176 -8.39 9.62 -5.44
C CYS A 176 -9.80 9.28 -4.93
N VAL A 177 -10.85 9.95 -5.42
CA VAL A 177 -12.23 9.73 -4.97
C VAL A 177 -13.04 9.06 -6.07
N TYR A 178 -13.74 8.00 -5.68
CA TYR A 178 -14.58 7.17 -6.54
C TYR A 178 -16.00 7.16 -5.98
N VAL A 179 -16.99 7.29 -6.86
CA VAL A 179 -18.40 7.30 -6.49
C VAL A 179 -19.14 6.26 -7.30
N LYS A 180 -19.97 5.47 -6.62
CA LYS A 180 -20.94 4.57 -7.22
C LYS A 180 -22.33 5.05 -6.83
N ASN A 181 -23.01 5.64 -7.80
CA ASN A 181 -24.39 6.06 -7.65
C ASN A 181 -25.31 4.85 -7.80
N SER A 182 -26.26 4.70 -6.88
CA SER A 182 -27.41 3.80 -7.07
C SER A 182 -28.64 4.64 -7.40
N HIS A 183 -29.75 3.98 -7.76
CA HIS A 183 -31.04 4.64 -7.96
C HIS A 183 -31.61 5.23 -6.66
N ASP A 184 -31.17 4.72 -5.49
CA ASP A 184 -31.46 5.28 -4.17
C ASP A 184 -30.23 6.05 -3.65
N GLU A 185 -30.42 7.30 -3.23
CA GLU A 185 -29.38 8.11 -2.59
C GLU A 185 -28.84 7.44 -1.31
N ASN A 186 -29.66 6.63 -0.63
CA ASN A 186 -29.24 5.86 0.55
C ASN A 186 -28.28 4.70 0.22
N GLU A 187 -28.16 4.32 -1.04
CA GLU A 187 -27.25 3.28 -1.51
C GLU A 187 -25.98 3.84 -2.17
N MET A 188 -25.83 5.17 -2.20
CA MET A 188 -24.61 5.80 -2.69
C MET A 188 -23.40 5.29 -1.90
N CYS A 189 -22.36 4.94 -2.64
CA CYS A 189 -21.09 4.46 -2.11
C CYS A 189 -19.97 5.37 -2.59
N ILE A 190 -19.12 5.81 -1.67
CA ILE A 190 -17.94 6.63 -1.97
C ILE A 190 -16.71 5.91 -1.43
N VAL A 191 -15.66 5.87 -2.24
CA VAL A 191 -14.36 5.29 -1.89
C VAL A 191 -13.30 6.35 -2.09
N LEU A 192 -12.54 6.67 -1.04
CA LEU A 192 -11.37 7.53 -1.13
C LEU A 192 -10.12 6.67 -0.93
N VAL A 193 -9.18 6.78 -1.84
CA VAL A 193 -7.94 6.00 -1.86
C VAL A 193 -6.75 6.89 -1.53
N TRP A 194 -5.99 6.48 -0.51
CA TRP A 194 -4.67 7.00 -0.22
C TRP A 194 -3.67 5.86 -0.13
N VAL A 195 -3.01 5.55 -1.25
CA VAL A 195 -2.00 4.49 -1.30
C VAL A 195 -2.54 3.15 -0.75
N ASP A 196 -2.17 2.77 0.47
CA ASP A 196 -2.57 1.56 1.19
C ASP A 196 -3.81 1.76 2.06
N ASP A 197 -4.13 2.99 2.45
CA ASP A 197 -5.35 3.33 3.19
C ASP A 197 -6.54 3.60 2.25
N ILE A 198 -7.66 2.95 2.52
CA ILE A 198 -8.92 3.13 1.77
C ILE A 198 -10.02 3.54 2.75
N VAL A 199 -10.67 4.67 2.48
CA VAL A 199 -11.83 5.14 3.23
C VAL A 199 -13.10 4.82 2.45
N LEU A 200 -14.05 4.17 3.12
CA LEU A 200 -15.34 3.76 2.58
C LEU A 200 -16.45 4.58 3.23
N VAL A 201 -17.34 5.15 2.43
CA VAL A 201 -18.51 5.88 2.91
C VAL A 201 -19.77 5.35 2.26
N THR A 202 -20.76 5.01 3.08
CA THR A 202 -22.12 4.70 2.62
C THR A 202 -23.09 4.78 3.79
N LYS A 203 -24.39 4.90 3.49
CA LYS A 203 -25.46 4.87 4.49
C LYS A 203 -25.96 3.45 4.78
N SER A 204 -25.75 2.51 3.85
CA SER A 204 -26.24 1.13 3.97
C SER A 204 -25.17 0.19 4.52
N GLU A 205 -25.47 -0.49 5.63
CA GLU A 205 -24.57 -1.52 6.20
C GLU A 205 -24.34 -2.70 5.24
N VAL A 206 -25.35 -3.02 4.44
CA VAL A 206 -25.26 -4.08 3.41
C VAL A 206 -24.28 -3.64 2.32
N ALA A 207 -24.39 -2.39 1.85
CA ALA A 207 -23.47 -1.84 0.86
C ALA A 207 -22.04 -1.75 1.41
N MET A 208 -21.87 -1.34 2.67
CA MET A 208 -20.57 -1.32 3.35
C MET A 208 -19.95 -2.71 3.37
N THR A 209 -20.70 -3.72 3.79
CA THR A 209 -20.25 -5.11 3.82
C THR A 209 -19.88 -5.63 2.43
N ASN A 210 -20.65 -5.26 1.41
CA ASN A 210 -20.37 -5.65 0.03
C ASN A 210 -19.09 -5.00 -0.52
N MET A 211 -18.86 -3.71 -0.25
CA MET A 211 -17.61 -3.02 -0.62
C MET A 211 -16.40 -3.69 0.03
N LYS A 212 -16.47 -3.95 1.34
CA LYS A 212 -15.41 -4.64 2.07
C LYS A 212 -15.14 -6.03 1.50
N LYS A 213 -16.19 -6.81 1.21
CA LYS A 213 -16.06 -8.14 0.59
C LYS A 213 -15.45 -8.08 -0.80
N SER A 214 -15.83 -7.11 -1.62
CA SER A 214 -15.27 -6.98 -2.98
C SER A 214 -13.77 -6.67 -2.94
N LEU A 215 -13.36 -5.74 -2.07
CA LEU A 215 -11.95 -5.42 -1.87
C LEU A 215 -11.17 -6.62 -1.31
N SER A 216 -11.71 -7.30 -0.29
CA SER A 216 -11.10 -8.48 0.32
C SER A 216 -11.03 -9.70 -0.59
N LYS A 217 -11.82 -9.74 -1.67
CA LYS A 217 -11.75 -10.81 -2.67
C LYS A 217 -10.52 -10.67 -3.57
N HIS A 218 -10.12 -9.44 -3.86
CA HIS A 218 -9.02 -9.14 -4.79
C HIS A 218 -7.71 -8.89 -4.05
N PHE A 219 -7.77 -8.37 -2.82
CA PHE A 219 -6.61 -7.96 -2.05
C PHE A 219 -6.69 -8.46 -0.61
N HIS A 220 -5.53 -8.67 0.02
CA HIS A 220 -5.47 -8.95 1.44
C HIS A 220 -5.73 -7.67 2.24
N MET A 221 -6.98 -7.49 2.66
CA MET A 221 -7.41 -6.31 3.39
C MET A 221 -7.39 -6.53 4.91
N LYS A 222 -7.09 -5.47 5.65
CA LYS A 222 -7.32 -5.35 7.08
C LYS A 222 -8.44 -4.33 7.31
N ASP A 223 -9.53 -4.77 7.92
CA ASP A 223 -10.61 -3.86 8.32
C ASP A 223 -10.21 -3.13 9.61
N LEU A 224 -10.19 -1.79 9.56
CA LEU A 224 -9.88 -0.95 10.70
C LEU A 224 -11.16 -0.40 11.37
N GLY A 225 -12.34 -0.73 10.83
CA GLY A 225 -13.62 -0.28 11.39
C GLY A 225 -13.91 1.19 11.09
N PRO A 226 -14.61 1.91 11.99
CA PRO A 226 -14.82 3.34 11.87
C PRO A 226 -13.49 4.10 11.77
N ILE A 227 -13.45 5.15 10.95
CA ILE A 227 -12.23 5.96 10.75
C ILE A 227 -11.76 6.54 12.08
N SER A 228 -10.57 6.16 12.55
CA SER A 228 -10.02 6.68 13.81
C SER A 228 -8.75 7.49 13.57
N TRP A 229 -7.98 7.12 12.54
CA TRP A 229 -6.74 7.78 12.21
C TRP A 229 -6.48 7.74 10.70
N PHE A 230 -6.39 8.90 10.07
CA PHE A 230 -6.11 8.99 8.64
C PHE A 230 -5.25 10.22 8.34
N LEU A 231 -4.15 10.04 7.60
CA LEU A 231 -3.23 11.11 7.21
C LEU A 231 -2.68 11.97 8.36
N GLY A 232 -2.49 11.39 9.54
CA GLY A 232 -2.01 12.13 10.71
C GLY A 232 -3.07 13.01 11.38
N ILE A 233 -4.34 12.75 11.09
CA ILE A 233 -5.50 13.32 11.76
C ILE A 233 -6.18 12.20 12.55
N GLU A 234 -6.48 12.49 13.80
CA GLU A 234 -7.29 11.69 14.70
C GLU A 234 -8.76 12.05 14.53
N PHE A 235 -9.63 11.04 14.48
CA PHE A 235 -11.06 11.19 14.30
C PHE A 235 -11.77 10.58 15.51
N GLU A 236 -12.42 11.43 16.29
CA GLU A 236 -13.22 11.04 17.44
C GLU A 236 -14.70 11.08 17.05
N HIS A 237 -15.37 9.93 17.19
CA HIS A 237 -16.79 9.79 16.85
C HIS A 237 -17.64 10.09 18.07
N GLU A 238 -18.54 11.05 17.94
CA GLU A 238 -19.65 11.30 18.85
C GLU A 238 -20.97 10.90 18.19
N LYS A 239 -22.07 10.99 18.94
CA LYS A 239 -23.39 10.52 18.47
C LYS A 239 -23.84 11.20 17.17
N ASP A 240 -23.57 12.50 17.04
CA ASP A 240 -24.01 13.33 15.91
C ASP A 240 -22.88 14.20 15.34
N SER A 241 -21.62 13.92 15.71
CA SER A 241 -20.47 14.73 15.32
C SER A 241 -19.21 13.88 15.15
N ILE A 242 -18.28 14.33 14.31
CA ILE A 242 -16.92 13.77 14.23
C ILE A 242 -15.94 14.91 14.46
N SER A 243 -15.16 14.81 15.53
CA SER A 243 -14.11 15.75 15.88
C SER A 243 -12.78 15.34 15.24
N MET A 244 -12.04 16.31 14.70
CA MET A 244 -10.74 16.07 14.06
C MET A 244 -9.62 16.72 14.87
N GLY A 245 -8.66 15.91 15.33
CA GLY A 245 -7.52 16.36 16.14
C GLY A 245 -6.16 16.03 15.50
N GLN A 246 -5.12 16.78 15.85
CA GLN A 246 -3.73 16.47 15.48
C GLN A 246 -2.80 16.55 16.70
N ALA A 247 -3.30 16.18 17.89
CA ALA A 247 -2.58 16.34 19.16
C ALA A 247 -1.22 15.62 19.16
N GLN A 248 -1.11 14.44 18.56
CA GLN A 248 0.18 13.75 18.45
C GLN A 248 1.22 14.49 17.62
N TYR A 249 0.80 15.26 16.61
CA TYR A 249 1.75 16.06 15.82
C TYR A 249 2.33 17.17 16.70
N ILE A 250 1.47 17.82 17.50
CA ILE A 250 1.87 18.85 18.46
C ILE A 250 2.83 18.27 19.51
N ASN A 251 2.55 17.08 20.03
CA ASN A 251 3.38 16.44 21.06
C ASN A 251 4.73 15.90 20.53
N LYS A 252 4.91 15.86 19.21
CA LYS A 252 6.17 15.44 18.55
C LYS A 252 7.03 16.62 18.08
N LEU A 253 6.54 17.85 18.19
CA LEU A 253 7.31 19.10 18.01
C LEU A 253 8.14 19.38 19.25
#